data_AF-A0A2K8YX21-F1
#
_entry.id   AF-A0A2K8YX21-F1
#
_cell.length_a   1.000
_cell.length_b   1.000
_cell.length_c   1.000
_cell.angle_alpha   90.00
_cell.angle_beta   90.00
_cell.angle_gamma   90.00
#
_symmetry.space_group_name_H-M   'P 1'
#
loop_
_entity.id
_entity.type
_entity.pdbx_description
1 polymer ?
#
loop_
_entity_poly.entity_id
_entity_poly.type
_entity_poly.pdbx_seq_one_letter_code
_entity_poly.pdbx_strand_id
1 'polypeptide(L)'
;MLLEVTIRRNFGERYFQAATAVSITVLLAVLPMFLTGATSSFGGHISMSDFLERFLTWYIYLVVFMYYASLRQDEIKRLPGVFDFARFSLSKGIIHPRFRNFVFNGQRLDERTIATVVEPAFFFFIGLFLMLIGQPIGYVLLISSLFYSFSYVADYHAGDNYLMDKIDEQICNEELVKTFVDDAEPAHSRGFNFYGRRPADTDARRRVAEMFQTDEETVEAF
;
A
#
# COMPACT_ATOMS: atom_id res chain seq x y z
N MET A 1 -0.06 6.00 5.30
CA MET A 1 0.68 6.81 6.32
C MET A 1 -0.19 7.38 7.44
N LEU A 2 -0.98 8.46 7.27
CA LEU A 2 -1.64 9.18 8.40
C LEU A 2 -2.40 8.27 9.39
N LEU A 3 -3.34 7.49 8.87
CA LEU A 3 -4.14 6.57 9.70
C LEU A 3 -3.36 5.30 10.03
N GLU A 4 -2.60 4.82 9.07
CA GLU A 4 -1.88 3.56 9.10
C GLU A 4 -0.87 3.44 10.24
N VAL A 5 -0.11 4.51 10.48
CA VAL A 5 0.90 4.58 11.54
C VAL A 5 0.28 4.30 12.92
N THR A 6 -1.00 4.64 13.10
CA THR A 6 -1.70 4.45 14.37
C THR A 6 -2.22 3.03 14.58
N ILE A 7 -2.54 2.29 13.52
CA ILE A 7 -3.13 0.94 13.62
C ILE A 7 -2.15 -0.20 13.34
N ARG A 8 -1.24 -0.04 12.39
CA ARG A 8 -0.33 -1.10 11.96
C ARG A 8 1.02 -0.99 12.66
N ARG A 9 1.69 -2.13 12.81
CA ARG A 9 3.00 -2.25 13.45
C ARG A 9 3.99 -2.92 12.50
N ASN A 10 5.28 -2.84 12.79
CA ASN A 10 6.33 -3.54 12.06
C ASN A 10 6.44 -3.14 10.58
N PHE A 11 6.43 -1.83 10.29
CA PHE A 11 6.62 -1.29 8.92
C PHE A 11 8.01 -1.56 8.33
N GLY A 12 8.11 -1.74 7.02
CA GLY A 12 9.39 -1.80 6.33
C GLY A 12 10.14 -0.47 6.38
N GLU A 13 11.47 -0.53 6.38
CA GLU A 13 12.37 0.64 6.47
C GLU A 13 12.14 1.66 5.35
N ARG A 14 11.89 1.19 4.12
CA ARG A 14 11.60 2.07 2.98
C ARG A 14 10.15 2.56 2.98
N TYR A 15 9.25 1.85 3.65
CA TYR A 15 7.85 2.21 3.73
C TYR A 15 7.60 3.37 4.69
N PHE A 16 8.17 3.30 5.89
CA PHE A 16 7.99 4.34 6.91
C PHE A 16 9.27 5.16 7.09
N GLN A 17 9.13 6.48 6.96
CA GLN A 17 10.18 7.44 7.23
C GLN A 17 9.68 8.48 8.24
N ALA A 18 10.36 8.62 9.38
CA ALA A 18 10.01 9.60 10.40
C ALA A 18 9.99 11.05 9.87
N ALA A 19 10.89 11.38 8.93
CA ALA A 19 10.91 12.67 8.27
C ALA A 19 9.57 13.00 7.57
N THR A 20 8.98 12.02 6.88
CA THR A 20 7.66 12.19 6.25
C THR A 20 6.56 12.41 7.28
N ALA A 21 6.59 11.69 8.41
CA ALA A 21 5.63 11.88 9.50
C ALA A 21 5.75 13.26 10.15
N VAL A 22 6.97 13.75 10.38
CA VAL A 22 7.24 15.10 10.91
C VAL A 22 6.75 16.16 9.92
N SER A 23 7.08 16.05 8.64
CA SER A 23 6.66 17.00 7.60
C SER A 23 5.13 17.09 7.49
N ILE A 24 4.44 15.94 7.49
CA ILE A 24 2.96 15.91 7.49
C ILE A 24 2.40 16.56 8.75
N THR A 25 3.00 16.31 9.91
CA THR A 25 2.55 16.91 11.18
C THR A 25 2.68 18.42 11.18
N VAL A 26 3.82 18.95 10.72
CA VAL A 26 4.04 20.40 10.61
C VAL A 26 3.02 21.01 9.65
N LEU A 27 2.83 20.40 8.48
CA LEU A 27 1.84 20.87 7.50
C LEU A 27 0.43 20.92 8.11
N LEU A 28 0.00 19.85 8.80
CA LEU A 28 -1.31 19.78 9.44
C LEU A 28 -1.43 20.67 10.68
N ALA A 29 -0.35 20.95 11.40
CA ALA A 29 -0.36 21.86 12.56
C ALA A 29 -0.58 23.32 12.12
N VAL A 30 -0.06 23.71 10.96
CA VAL A 30 -0.20 25.07 10.43
C VAL A 30 -1.55 25.27 9.73
N LEU A 31 -2.15 24.21 9.18
CA LEU A 31 -3.38 24.27 8.39
C LEU A 31 -4.57 24.98 9.11
N PRO A 32 -4.88 24.72 10.39
CA PRO A 32 -5.91 25.45 11.12
C PRO A 32 -5.78 26.97 11.08
N MET A 33 -4.56 27.51 11.15
CA MET A 33 -4.31 28.95 11.12
C MET A 33 -4.73 29.58 9.79
N PHE A 34 -4.48 28.89 8.68
CA PHE A 34 -4.94 29.32 7.36
C PHE A 34 -6.46 29.25 7.22
N LEU A 35 -7.09 28.18 7.75
CA LEU A 35 -8.54 28.02 7.73
C LEU A 35 -9.25 29.13 8.51
N THR A 36 -8.74 29.49 9.69
CA THR A 36 -9.33 30.59 10.47
C THR A 36 -9.05 31.96 9.88
N GLY A 37 -7.86 32.17 9.31
CA GLY A 37 -7.51 33.40 8.60
C GLY A 37 -8.50 33.69 7.48
N ALA A 38 -8.76 32.70 6.63
CA ALA A 38 -9.73 32.81 5.53
C ALA A 38 -11.14 33.17 6.03
N THR A 39 -11.62 32.55 7.12
CA THR A 39 -12.95 32.87 7.67
C THR A 39 -13.02 34.25 8.31
N SER A 40 -11.93 34.72 8.94
CA SER A 40 -11.90 36.04 9.58
C SER A 40 -11.92 37.19 8.57
N SER A 41 -11.36 36.99 7.37
CA SER A 41 -11.44 37.95 6.27
C SER A 41 -12.88 38.19 5.78
N PHE A 42 -13.82 37.28 6.06
CA PHE A 42 -15.25 37.45 5.75
C PHE A 42 -16.05 38.15 6.86
N GLY A 43 -15.37 38.79 7.83
CA GLY A 43 -16.00 39.71 8.80
C GLY A 43 -16.26 39.13 10.19
N GLY A 44 -15.70 37.96 10.52
CA GLY A 44 -15.79 37.36 11.85
C GLY A 44 -14.52 37.55 12.68
N HIS A 45 -14.60 38.23 13.82
CA HIS A 45 -13.56 38.14 14.84
C HIS A 45 -13.65 36.79 15.55
N ILE A 46 -12.66 35.92 15.36
CA ILE A 46 -12.54 34.65 16.08
C ILE A 46 -11.68 34.89 17.32
N SER A 47 -12.22 34.61 18.51
CA SER A 47 -11.43 34.70 19.74
C SER A 47 -10.47 33.51 19.86
N MET A 48 -9.38 33.68 20.63
CA MET A 48 -8.42 32.60 20.85
C MET A 48 -9.05 31.39 21.55
N SER A 49 -10.06 31.60 22.41
CA SER A 49 -10.81 30.52 23.04
C SER A 49 -11.61 29.72 22.00
N ASP A 50 -12.29 30.39 21.07
CA ASP A 50 -13.07 29.71 20.02
C ASP A 50 -12.15 28.90 19.09
N PHE A 51 -10.96 29.43 18.80
CA PHE A 51 -9.94 28.71 18.03
C PHE A 51 -9.52 27.43 18.75
N LEU A 52 -9.15 27.53 20.03
CA LEU A 52 -8.70 26.37 20.80
C LEU A 52 -9.82 25.34 20.95
N GLU A 53 -11.04 25.74 21.29
CA GLU A 53 -12.17 24.81 21.42
C GLU A 53 -12.44 24.05 20.11
N ARG A 54 -12.36 24.76 18.97
CA ARG A 54 -12.61 24.17 17.66
C ARG A 54 -11.50 23.24 17.17
N PHE A 55 -10.24 23.53 17.50
CA PHE A 55 -9.08 22.77 16.99
C PHE A 55 -8.37 21.93 18.06
N LEU A 56 -8.86 21.87 19.30
CA LEU A 56 -8.24 21.07 20.36
C LEU A 56 -8.09 19.60 19.97
N THR A 57 -9.16 18.99 19.45
CA THR A 57 -9.15 17.58 19.02
C THR A 57 -8.16 17.34 17.87
N TRP A 58 -7.94 18.33 17.01
CA TRP A 58 -6.96 18.29 15.93
C TRP A 58 -5.54 18.19 16.48
N TYR A 59 -5.18 19.06 17.42
CA TYR A 59 -3.85 19.04 18.02
C TYR A 59 -3.63 17.80 18.89
N ILE A 60 -4.66 17.32 19.60
CA ILE A 60 -4.61 16.03 20.31
C ILE A 60 -4.31 14.91 19.31
N TYR A 61 -5.00 14.87 18.16
CA TYR A 61 -4.72 13.89 17.12
C TYR A 61 -3.27 13.95 16.63
N LEU A 62 -2.71 15.16 16.41
CA LEU A 62 -1.31 15.31 15.98
C LEU A 62 -0.32 14.80 17.03
N VAL A 63 -0.58 15.06 18.31
CA VAL A 63 0.24 14.51 19.40
C VAL A 63 0.20 12.98 19.42
N VAL A 64 -1.00 12.39 19.29
CA VAL A 64 -1.16 10.93 19.21
C VAL A 64 -0.47 10.36 17.98
N PHE A 65 -0.62 11.00 16.82
CA PHE A 65 0.04 10.58 15.58
C PHE A 65 1.57 10.60 15.72
N MET A 66 2.14 11.67 16.27
CA MET A 66 3.59 11.76 16.51
C MET A 66 4.09 10.76 17.54
N TYR A 67 3.30 10.47 18.57
CA TYR A 67 3.62 9.42 19.54
C TYR A 67 3.73 8.06 18.85
N TYR A 68 2.74 7.67 18.05
CA TYR A 68 2.80 6.42 17.29
C TYR A 68 3.90 6.43 16.23
N ALA A 69 4.14 7.54 15.54
CA ALA A 69 5.24 7.66 14.59
C ALA A 69 6.60 7.42 15.26
N SER A 70 6.78 7.91 16.49
CA SER A 70 7.99 7.68 17.29
C SER A 70 8.14 6.20 17.65
N LEU A 71 7.06 5.54 18.09
CA LEU A 71 7.06 4.09 18.34
C LEU A 71 7.42 3.30 17.08
N ARG A 72 6.88 3.68 15.92
CA ARG A 72 7.19 3.03 14.64
C ARG A 72 8.64 3.26 14.21
N GLN A 73 9.20 4.43 14.48
CA GLN A 73 10.62 4.69 14.24
C GLN A 73 11.51 3.78 15.10
N ASP A 74 11.15 3.57 16.37
CA ASP A 74 11.89 2.68 17.26
C ASP A 74 11.80 1.20 16.80
N GLU A 75 10.69 0.78 16.21
CA GLU A 75 10.53 -0.55 15.59
C GLU A 75 11.40 -0.78 14.33
N ILE A 76 11.96 0.30 13.74
CA ILE A 76 12.75 0.26 12.50
C ILE A 76 14.23 0.51 12.77
N LYS A 77 14.60 1.17 13.88
CA LYS A 77 16.00 1.49 14.20
C LYS A 77 16.87 0.22 14.15
N ARG A 78 17.76 0.17 13.16
CA ARG A 78 18.79 -0.87 13.01
C ARG A 78 20.08 -0.46 13.72
N LEU A 79 20.88 -1.46 14.08
CA LEU A 79 22.29 -1.24 14.38
C LEU A 79 23.01 -0.89 13.06
N PRO A 80 23.82 0.18 13.03
CA PRO A 80 24.54 0.54 11.82
C PRO A 80 25.44 -0.62 11.36
N GLY A 81 25.30 -1.05 10.11
CA GLY A 81 26.12 -2.10 9.50
C GLY A 81 25.51 -3.50 9.41
N VAL A 82 24.30 -3.74 9.94
CA VAL A 82 23.61 -5.04 9.80
C VAL A 82 22.38 -4.87 8.91
N PHE A 83 22.47 -5.38 7.67
CA PHE A 83 21.31 -5.52 6.81
C PHE A 83 20.49 -6.73 7.28
N ASP A 84 19.29 -6.46 7.77
CA ASP A 84 18.34 -7.52 8.12
C ASP A 84 17.59 -7.96 6.86
N PHE A 85 17.93 -9.16 6.37
CA PHE A 85 17.28 -9.83 5.25
C PHE A 85 15.95 -10.50 5.64
N ALA A 86 15.63 -10.61 6.93
CA ALA A 86 14.39 -11.23 7.38
C ALA A 86 13.15 -10.34 7.18
N ARG A 87 13.33 -9.03 6.94
CA ARG A 87 12.24 -8.07 6.82
C ARG A 87 12.22 -7.41 5.44
N PHE A 88 11.09 -7.57 4.74
CA PHE A 88 10.85 -6.87 3.50
C PHE A 88 10.82 -5.35 3.72
N SER A 89 11.72 -4.64 3.04
CA SER A 89 11.93 -3.19 3.24
C SER A 89 10.72 -2.33 2.89
N LEU A 90 9.81 -2.82 2.03
CA LEU A 90 8.58 -2.15 1.63
C LEU A 90 7.32 -2.71 2.34
N SER A 91 7.49 -3.49 3.41
CA SER A 91 6.36 -3.99 4.19
C SER A 91 5.47 -2.85 4.70
N LYS A 92 4.16 -2.94 4.49
CA LYS A 92 3.18 -1.96 5.00
C LYS A 92 2.78 -2.19 6.46
N GLY A 93 3.55 -3.03 7.16
CA GLY A 93 3.25 -3.45 8.51
C GLY A 93 2.15 -4.50 8.61
N ILE A 94 2.01 -5.03 9.81
CA ILE A 94 1.11 -6.11 10.15
C ILE A 94 -0.23 -5.53 10.60
N ILE A 95 -1.31 -6.10 10.07
CA ILE A 95 -2.70 -5.78 10.44
C ILE A 95 -2.90 -6.05 11.92
N HIS A 96 -3.57 -5.14 12.63
CA HIS A 96 -3.80 -5.28 14.05
C HIS A 96 -4.64 -6.55 14.36
N PRO A 97 -4.29 -7.36 15.38
CA PRO A 97 -5.00 -8.62 15.67
C PRO A 97 -6.51 -8.46 15.87
N ARG A 98 -6.95 -7.30 16.38
CA ARG A 98 -8.39 -6.99 16.53
C ARG A 98 -9.15 -6.96 15.21
N PHE A 99 -8.54 -6.44 14.14
CA PHE A 99 -9.16 -6.46 12.81
C PHE A 99 -9.09 -7.84 12.19
N ARG A 100 -7.96 -8.55 12.37
CA ARG A 100 -7.77 -9.92 11.85
C ARG A 100 -8.74 -10.94 12.46
N ASN A 101 -9.08 -10.77 13.74
CA ASN A 101 -10.00 -11.66 14.45
C ASN A 101 -11.47 -11.26 14.29
N PHE A 102 -11.77 -10.20 13.52
CA PHE A 102 -13.14 -9.78 13.26
C PHE A 102 -13.83 -10.80 12.34
N VAL A 103 -14.97 -11.32 12.80
CA VAL A 103 -15.79 -12.29 12.07
C VAL A 103 -17.06 -11.60 11.61
N PHE A 104 -17.34 -11.64 10.31
CA PHE A 104 -18.56 -11.09 9.73
C PHE A 104 -19.35 -12.24 9.10
N ASN A 105 -20.61 -12.38 9.48
CA ASN A 105 -21.49 -13.45 8.98
C ASN A 105 -20.90 -14.87 9.18
N GLY A 106 -20.25 -15.12 10.32
CA GLY A 106 -19.65 -16.42 10.64
C GLY A 106 -18.36 -16.77 9.90
N GLN A 107 -17.88 -15.92 8.99
CA GLN A 107 -16.64 -16.11 8.23
C GLN A 107 -15.58 -15.09 8.64
N ARG A 108 -14.31 -15.52 8.64
CA ARG A 108 -13.18 -14.60 8.80
C ARG A 108 -13.04 -13.78 7.53
N LEU A 109 -12.89 -12.46 7.70
CA LEU A 109 -12.67 -11.58 6.57
C LEU A 109 -11.28 -11.81 5.97
N ASP A 110 -11.20 -11.74 4.64
CA ASP A 110 -9.93 -11.80 3.93
C ASP A 110 -9.05 -10.57 4.27
N GLU A 111 -7.74 -10.75 4.25
CA GLU A 111 -6.79 -9.68 4.57
C GLU A 111 -6.94 -8.50 3.61
N ARG A 112 -7.27 -8.77 2.34
CA ARG A 112 -7.61 -7.73 1.34
C ARG A 112 -8.81 -6.91 1.78
N THR A 113 -9.90 -7.55 2.21
CA THR A 113 -11.11 -6.85 2.67
C THR A 113 -10.83 -6.05 3.94
N ILE A 114 -10.02 -6.59 4.85
CA ILE A 114 -9.65 -5.89 6.08
C ILE A 114 -8.87 -4.60 5.75
N ALA A 115 -7.84 -4.71 4.92
CA ALA A 115 -6.99 -3.57 4.55
C ALA A 115 -7.73 -2.52 3.69
N THR A 116 -8.59 -2.96 2.76
CA THR A 116 -9.25 -2.03 1.81
C THR A 116 -10.55 -1.45 2.33
N VAL A 117 -11.27 -2.16 3.22
CA VAL A 117 -12.60 -1.75 3.69
C VAL A 117 -12.62 -1.55 5.20
N VAL A 118 -12.25 -2.56 5.99
CA VAL A 118 -12.50 -2.54 7.45
C VAL A 118 -11.64 -1.49 8.17
N GLU A 119 -10.33 -1.47 7.91
CA GLU A 119 -9.41 -0.50 8.52
C GLU A 119 -9.78 0.94 8.13
N PRO A 120 -9.99 1.28 6.83
CA PRO A 120 -10.50 2.59 6.43
C PRO A 120 -11.85 2.95 7.03
N ALA A 121 -12.82 2.02 7.01
CA ALA A 121 -14.17 2.27 7.50
C ALA A 121 -14.17 2.66 8.99
N PHE A 122 -13.30 2.04 9.79
CA PHE A 122 -13.14 2.42 11.20
C PHE A 122 -12.81 3.91 11.35
N PHE A 123 -11.83 4.43 10.60
CA PHE A 123 -11.48 5.84 10.63
C PHE A 123 -12.50 6.74 9.93
N PHE A 124 -13.16 6.23 8.89
CA PHE A 124 -14.25 6.93 8.21
C PHE A 124 -15.39 7.23 9.18
N PHE A 125 -15.84 6.24 9.97
CA PHE A 125 -16.91 6.44 10.94
C PHE A 125 -16.50 7.33 12.11
N ILE A 126 -15.26 7.24 12.60
CA ILE A 126 -14.73 8.18 13.59
C ILE A 126 -14.70 9.60 13.02
N GLY A 127 -14.20 9.76 11.79
CA GLY A 127 -14.15 11.05 11.11
C GLY A 127 -15.54 11.65 10.89
N LEU A 128 -16.50 10.83 10.47
CA LEU A 128 -17.90 11.21 10.29
C LEU A 128 -18.52 11.65 11.63
N PHE A 129 -18.30 10.90 12.70
CA PHE A 129 -18.78 11.26 14.04
C PHE A 129 -18.19 12.59 14.52
N LEU A 130 -16.88 12.80 14.37
CA LEU A 130 -16.22 14.07 14.72
C LEU A 130 -16.75 15.23 13.88
N MET A 131 -17.03 15.01 12.60
CA MET A 131 -17.64 16.00 11.72
C MET A 131 -19.05 16.39 12.19
N LEU A 132 -19.87 15.43 12.63
CA LEU A 132 -21.23 15.67 13.13
C LEU A 132 -21.25 16.54 14.41
N ILE A 133 -20.24 16.41 15.27
CA ILE A 133 -20.08 17.28 16.45
C ILE A 133 -19.32 18.58 16.15
N GLY A 134 -19.12 18.92 14.87
CA GLY A 134 -18.51 20.17 14.43
C GLY A 134 -16.98 20.23 14.53
N GLN A 135 -16.30 19.10 14.74
CA GLN A 135 -14.84 19.05 14.89
C GLN A 135 -14.15 18.94 13.51
N PRO A 136 -13.32 19.93 13.10
CA PRO A 136 -12.72 19.97 11.76
C PRO A 136 -11.80 18.79 11.42
N ILE A 137 -11.21 18.14 12.43
CA ILE A 137 -10.35 16.97 12.23
C ILE A 137 -11.12 15.81 11.59
N GLY A 138 -12.44 15.77 11.76
CA GLY A 138 -13.32 14.78 11.13
C GLY A 138 -13.16 14.76 9.61
N TYR A 139 -13.05 15.92 8.96
CA TYR A 139 -12.83 16.03 7.51
C TYR A 139 -11.51 15.39 7.08
N VAL A 140 -10.43 15.62 7.83
CA VAL A 140 -9.12 15.04 7.52
C VAL A 140 -9.15 13.53 7.65
N LEU A 141 -9.74 12.99 8.72
CA LEU A 141 -9.86 11.55 8.91
C LEU A 141 -10.71 10.91 7.81
N LEU A 142 -11.83 11.53 7.44
CA LEU A 142 -12.72 11.05 6.39
C LEU A 142 -11.98 11.01 5.05
N ILE A 143 -11.38 12.12 4.62
CA ILE A 143 -10.63 12.18 3.35
C ILE A 143 -9.44 11.20 3.38
N SER A 144 -8.70 11.15 4.49
CA SER A 144 -7.57 10.22 4.65
C SER A 144 -8.00 8.76 4.57
N SER A 145 -9.19 8.41 5.07
CA SER A 145 -9.72 7.04 5.02
C SER A 145 -10.09 6.64 3.59
N LEU A 146 -10.63 7.56 2.78
CA LEU A 146 -10.91 7.30 1.37
C LEU A 146 -9.61 7.06 0.59
N PHE A 147 -8.61 7.94 0.75
CA PHE A 147 -7.30 7.74 0.12
C PHE A 147 -6.59 6.48 0.59
N TYR A 148 -6.72 6.13 1.86
CA TYR A 148 -6.22 4.86 2.37
C TYR A 148 -6.85 3.69 1.62
N SER A 149 -8.18 3.64 1.54
CA SER A 149 -8.91 2.56 0.86
C SER A 149 -8.47 2.43 -0.60
N PHE A 150 -8.48 3.54 -1.36
CA PHE A 150 -8.09 3.53 -2.77
C PHE A 150 -6.62 3.15 -2.99
N SER A 151 -5.71 3.63 -2.15
CA SER A 151 -4.30 3.25 -2.23
C SER A 151 -4.14 1.73 -2.09
N TYR A 152 -4.80 1.12 -1.10
CA TYR A 152 -4.72 -0.32 -0.91
C TYR A 152 -5.37 -1.10 -2.06
N VAL A 153 -6.51 -0.65 -2.58
CA VAL A 153 -7.14 -1.27 -3.75
C VAL A 153 -6.19 -1.24 -4.95
N ALA A 154 -5.55 -0.10 -5.21
CA ALA A 154 -4.59 0.06 -6.30
C ALA A 154 -3.38 -0.86 -6.12
N ASP A 155 -2.85 -0.97 -4.90
CA ASP A 155 -1.70 -1.83 -4.62
C ASP A 155 -2.02 -3.32 -4.78
N TYR A 156 -3.21 -3.77 -4.36
CA TYR A 156 -3.64 -5.15 -4.61
C TYR A 156 -3.84 -5.40 -6.11
N HIS A 157 -4.45 -4.47 -6.83
CA HIS A 157 -4.61 -4.59 -8.28
C HIS A 157 -3.26 -4.64 -9.02
N ALA A 158 -2.28 -3.84 -8.61
CA ALA A 158 -0.93 -3.89 -9.15
C ALA A 158 -0.24 -5.24 -8.83
N GLY A 159 -0.45 -5.76 -7.62
CA GLY A 159 0.06 -7.09 -7.23
C GLY A 159 -0.58 -8.23 -8.02
N ASP A 160 -1.90 -8.17 -8.23
CA ASP A 160 -2.65 -9.15 -9.03
C ASP A 160 -2.12 -9.16 -10.48
N ASN A 161 -1.94 -7.99 -11.09
CA ASN A 161 -1.37 -7.86 -12.43
C ASN A 161 0.06 -8.42 -12.50
N TYR A 162 0.91 -8.08 -11.53
CA TYR A 162 2.28 -8.59 -11.48
C TYR A 162 2.33 -10.12 -11.39
N LEU A 163 1.41 -10.73 -10.62
CA LEU A 163 1.30 -12.19 -10.56
C LEU A 163 0.87 -12.78 -11.92
N MET A 164 -0.09 -12.14 -12.59
CA MET A 164 -0.52 -12.56 -13.93
C MET A 164 0.61 -12.45 -14.95
N ASP A 165 1.38 -11.35 -14.92
CA ASP A 165 2.55 -11.17 -15.79
C ASP A 165 3.58 -12.31 -15.60
N LYS A 166 3.79 -12.76 -14.36
CA LYS A 166 4.69 -13.89 -14.06
C LYS A 166 4.15 -15.25 -14.51
N ILE A 167 2.83 -15.45 -14.39
CA ILE A 167 2.18 -16.65 -14.94
C ILE A 167 2.30 -16.67 -16.46
N ASP A 168 2.06 -15.53 -17.11
CA ASP A 168 2.15 -15.40 -18.56
C ASP A 168 3.60 -15.59 -19.05
N GLU A 169 4.59 -15.06 -18.32
CA GLU A 169 6.02 -15.31 -18.59
C GLU A 169 6.34 -16.80 -18.54
N GLN A 170 5.88 -17.52 -17.51
CA GLN A 170 6.06 -18.97 -17.40
C GLN A 170 5.35 -19.73 -18.55
N ILE A 171 4.12 -19.37 -18.88
CA ILE A 171 3.38 -19.98 -20.00
C ILE A 171 4.10 -19.72 -21.33
N CYS A 172 4.60 -18.51 -21.55
CA CYS A 172 5.38 -18.17 -22.73
C CYS A 172 6.62 -19.06 -22.82
N ASN A 173 7.36 -19.25 -21.72
CA ASN A 173 8.55 -20.10 -21.71
C ASN A 173 8.24 -21.58 -21.98
N GLU A 174 7.15 -22.10 -21.41
CA GLU A 174 6.68 -23.49 -21.63
C GLU A 174 6.22 -23.73 -23.08
N GLU A 175 5.46 -22.79 -23.64
CA GLU A 175 4.85 -22.92 -24.96
C GLU A 175 5.74 -22.43 -26.10
N LEU A 176 6.79 -21.66 -25.82
CA LEU A 176 7.78 -21.21 -26.81
C LEU A 176 8.45 -22.40 -27.47
N VAL A 177 8.84 -23.45 -26.71
CA VAL A 177 9.45 -24.63 -27.34
C VAL A 177 8.48 -25.32 -28.30
N LYS A 178 7.26 -25.60 -27.85
CA LYS A 178 6.25 -26.31 -28.66
C LYS A 178 5.86 -25.53 -29.91
N THR A 179 5.67 -24.22 -29.79
CA THR A 179 5.26 -23.39 -30.93
C THR A 179 6.43 -23.03 -31.84
N PHE A 180 7.63 -22.78 -31.30
CA PHE A 180 8.80 -22.40 -32.08
C PHE A 180 9.47 -23.60 -32.74
N VAL A 181 9.67 -24.70 -32.02
CA VAL A 181 10.35 -25.91 -32.50
C VAL A 181 9.37 -26.79 -33.27
N ASP A 182 8.24 -27.14 -32.64
CA ASP A 182 7.33 -28.18 -33.14
C ASP A 182 6.22 -27.65 -34.07
N ASP A 183 6.15 -26.32 -34.29
CA ASP A 183 5.14 -25.68 -35.12
C ASP A 183 3.69 -26.03 -34.72
N ALA A 184 3.48 -26.20 -33.41
CA ALA A 184 2.15 -26.47 -32.87
C ALA A 184 1.19 -25.31 -33.16
N GLU A 185 -0.02 -25.64 -33.62
CA GLU A 185 -1.07 -24.63 -33.83
C GLU A 185 -1.50 -23.99 -32.49
N PRO A 186 -1.94 -22.71 -32.49
CA PRO A 186 -2.38 -22.01 -31.29
C PRO A 186 -3.43 -22.73 -30.43
N ALA A 187 -4.26 -23.56 -31.06
CA ALA A 187 -5.26 -24.39 -30.37
C ALA A 187 -4.63 -25.40 -29.40
N HIS A 188 -3.37 -25.76 -29.61
CA HIS A 188 -2.61 -26.71 -28.80
C HIS A 188 -1.59 -26.04 -27.86
N SER A 189 -1.43 -24.71 -27.91
CA SER A 189 -0.43 -23.96 -27.15
C SER A 189 -1.02 -22.96 -26.15
N ARG A 190 -2.19 -23.26 -25.57
CA ARG A 190 -2.93 -22.36 -24.65
C ARG A 190 -3.19 -20.96 -25.25
N GLY A 191 -3.24 -20.85 -26.58
CA GLY A 191 -3.40 -19.58 -27.29
C GLY A 191 -2.10 -18.78 -27.51
N PHE A 192 -0.94 -19.30 -27.11
CA PHE A 192 0.36 -18.67 -27.38
C PHE A 192 0.75 -18.81 -28.85
N ASN A 193 1.15 -17.71 -29.48
CA ASN A 193 1.61 -17.68 -30.85
C ASN A 193 2.98 -17.00 -30.95
N PHE A 194 3.96 -17.70 -31.54
CA PHE A 194 5.25 -17.11 -31.82
C PHE A 194 5.20 -16.27 -33.11
N TYR A 195 5.32 -14.94 -32.96
CA TYR A 195 5.36 -13.99 -34.06
C TYR A 195 6.81 -13.70 -34.48
N GLY A 196 7.35 -14.51 -35.37
CA GLY A 196 8.70 -14.30 -35.90
C GLY A 196 9.05 -15.26 -37.03
N ARG A 197 10.11 -14.94 -37.77
CA ARG A 197 10.66 -15.88 -38.76
C ARG A 197 11.42 -16.98 -38.04
N ARG A 198 11.06 -18.23 -38.33
CA ARG A 198 11.72 -19.40 -37.75
C ARG A 198 12.80 -19.88 -38.72
N PRO A 199 13.97 -20.32 -38.23
CA PRO A 199 14.94 -21.03 -39.05
C PRO A 199 14.28 -22.20 -39.79
N ALA A 200 14.72 -22.51 -41.00
CA ALA A 200 14.21 -23.68 -41.72
C ALA A 200 14.65 -25.00 -41.06
N ASP A 201 15.82 -25.00 -40.42
CA ASP A 201 16.41 -26.15 -39.75
C ASP A 201 15.88 -26.31 -38.31
N THR A 202 15.39 -27.51 -37.98
CA THR A 202 14.83 -27.83 -36.66
C THR A 202 15.90 -27.82 -35.56
N ASP A 203 17.13 -28.23 -35.86
CA ASP A 203 18.22 -28.21 -34.88
C ASP A 203 18.69 -26.78 -34.60
N ALA A 204 18.64 -25.89 -35.59
CA ALA A 204 18.81 -24.45 -35.38
C ALA A 204 17.67 -23.86 -34.52
N ARG A 205 16.41 -24.29 -34.70
CA ARG A 205 15.29 -23.85 -33.84
C ARG A 205 15.50 -24.26 -32.38
N ARG A 206 15.92 -25.49 -32.12
CA ARG A 206 16.19 -25.98 -30.75
C ARG A 206 17.28 -25.16 -30.08
N ARG A 207 18.40 -24.92 -30.77
CA ARG A 207 19.50 -24.08 -30.24
C ARG A 207 19.06 -22.66 -29.93
N VAL A 208 18.19 -22.07 -30.75
CA VAL A 208 17.64 -20.73 -30.50
C VAL A 208 16.62 -20.76 -29.35
N ALA A 209 15.79 -21.79 -29.24
CA ALA A 209 14.86 -21.96 -28.12
C ALA A 209 15.60 -22.11 -26.77
N GLU A 210 16.70 -22.87 -26.74
CA GLU A 210 17.55 -23.00 -25.55
C GLU A 210 18.13 -21.64 -25.11
N MET A 211 18.48 -20.76 -26.05
CA MET A 211 18.94 -19.40 -25.72
C MET A 211 17.85 -18.53 -25.06
N PHE A 212 16.58 -18.79 -25.33
CA PHE A 212 15.46 -18.09 -24.69
C PHE A 212 15.12 -18.65 -23.30
N GLN A 213 15.53 -19.88 -22.99
CA GLN A 213 15.27 -20.53 -21.70
C GLN A 213 16.34 -20.24 -20.64
N THR A 214 17.46 -19.64 -21.02
CA THR A 214 18.44 -19.11 -20.07
C THR A 214 17.90 -17.82 -19.45
N ASP A 215 17.30 -17.94 -18.26
CA ASP A 215 17.29 -16.93 -17.17
C ASP A 215 16.42 -17.36 -15.95
N GLU A 216 15.98 -18.62 -15.84
CA GLU A 216 15.55 -19.17 -14.54
C GLU A 216 16.78 -19.52 -13.69
N GLU A 217 17.47 -18.51 -13.16
CA GLU A 217 18.30 -18.69 -11.96
C GLU A 217 17.35 -19.16 -10.85
N THR A 218 17.29 -20.48 -10.67
CA THR A 218 16.72 -21.12 -9.49
C THR A 218 17.39 -20.51 -8.26
N VAL A 219 16.69 -19.58 -7.60
CA VAL A 219 17.11 -19.08 -6.29
C VAL A 219 16.96 -20.26 -5.34
N GLU A 220 18.05 -20.97 -5.08
CA GLU A 220 18.12 -21.95 -3.99
C GLU A 220 17.75 -21.21 -2.70
N ALA A 221 16.55 -21.49 -2.18
CA ALA A 221 16.12 -20.99 -0.89
C ALA A 221 16.95 -21.70 0.19
N PHE A 222 18.00 -21.02 0.67
CA PHE A 222 18.75 -21.39 1.87
C PHE A 222 17.98 -21.05 3.15
#